data_AF-A0A0B1Q9V9-F1
#
_entry.id   AF-A0A0B1Q9V9-F1
#
_cell.length_a   1.000
_cell.length_b   1.000
_cell.length_c   1.000
_cell.angle_alpha   90.00
_cell.angle_beta   90.00
_cell.angle_gamma   90.00
#
_symmetry.space_group_name_H-M   'P 1'
#
loop_
_entity.id
_entity.type
_entity.pdbx_description
1 polymer ?
#
loop_
_entity_poly.entity_id
_entity_poly.type
_entity_poly.pdbx_seq_one_letter_code
_entity_poly.pdbx_strand_id
1 'polypeptide(L)'
;METTISVPFCGTPPVPAELLTRWALDPALLAGLAALPVLFLWLRRYSGRPGSVPLFTAGWVVLVVAFVSPLCALSAALFSARVAHHVLLVAVAAPLFALANPLRGRMRLSHPGFWLLFHALLLWFWHAPMPYAAALADDGLYWLMQLSLIASAFLFWAAVLEPRNAGLEAGLMMLAAMMQMGLLGALITFAPRPLYAAHFLPPEAFGMTALADQQLAGLIMWAPGALPYLLAALIIVARALGRDEADARP
;
A
#
# COMPACT_ATOMS: atom_id res chain seq x y z
N MET A 1 23.91 -12.93 26.58
CA MET A 1 22.81 -12.90 25.62
C MET A 1 23.18 -11.81 24.62
N GLU A 2 23.89 -12.15 23.55
CA GLU A 2 24.21 -11.20 22.48
C GLU A 2 22.89 -10.79 21.83
N THR A 3 22.45 -9.56 22.08
CA THR A 3 21.44 -8.91 21.25
C THR A 3 22.06 -8.71 19.88
N THR A 4 21.88 -9.69 18.99
CA THR A 4 22.10 -9.51 17.56
C THR A 4 21.23 -8.35 17.13
N ILE A 5 21.83 -7.19 16.85
CA ILE A 5 21.12 -6.04 16.29
C ILE A 5 20.64 -6.51 14.92
N SER A 6 19.36 -6.85 14.83
CA SER A 6 18.72 -7.26 13.58
C SER A 6 18.71 -6.06 12.64
N VAL A 7 19.43 -6.17 11.53
CA VAL A 7 19.41 -5.16 10.47
C VAL A 7 18.09 -5.34 9.72
N PRO A 8 17.28 -4.27 9.51
CA PRO A 8 16.08 -4.38 8.71
C PRO A 8 16.38 -4.87 7.29
N PHE A 9 15.44 -5.57 6.65
CA PHE A 9 15.58 -6.03 5.26
C PHE A 9 16.11 -4.97 4.28
N CYS A 10 15.62 -3.73 4.37
CA CYS A 10 16.05 -2.61 3.52
C CYS A 10 17.47 -2.07 3.86
N GLY A 11 18.19 -2.74 4.76
CA GLY A 11 19.51 -2.37 5.24
C GLY A 11 19.47 -1.43 6.45
N THR A 12 20.65 -1.03 6.88
CA THR A 12 20.82 -0.03 7.94
C THR A 12 20.30 1.35 7.49
N PRO A 13 19.75 2.16 8.43
CA PRO A 13 19.33 3.52 8.13
C PRO A 13 20.44 4.32 7.42
N PRO A 14 20.22 4.82 6.20
CA PRO A 14 21.23 5.58 5.48
C PRO A 14 21.34 7.01 6.01
N VAL A 15 22.49 7.65 5.76
CA VAL A 15 22.64 9.11 5.84
C VAL A 15 22.42 9.75 4.46
N PRO A 16 22.11 11.07 4.36
CA PRO A 16 21.80 11.71 3.08
C PRO A 16 22.86 11.51 1.99
N ALA A 17 24.15 11.51 2.36
CA ALA A 17 25.26 11.37 1.43
C ALA A 17 25.30 9.99 0.72
N GLU A 18 24.77 8.96 1.37
CA GLU A 18 24.77 7.59 0.87
C GLU A 18 23.48 7.24 0.13
N LEU A 19 22.41 8.02 0.32
CA LEU A 19 21.06 7.62 -0.07
C LEU A 19 20.96 7.16 -1.53
N LEU A 20 21.51 7.91 -2.48
CA LEU A 20 21.39 7.63 -3.91
C LEU A 20 22.05 6.31 -4.35
N THR A 21 22.97 5.77 -3.56
CA THR A 21 23.68 4.51 -3.87
C THR A 21 23.08 3.30 -3.16
N ARG A 22 22.07 3.48 -2.28
CA ARG A 22 21.47 2.40 -1.47
C ARG A 22 20.35 1.69 -2.20
N TRP A 23 20.71 0.94 -3.24
CA TRP A 23 19.80 0.08 -4.00
C TRP A 23 19.69 -1.30 -3.35
N ALA A 24 18.47 -1.81 -3.20
CA ALA A 24 18.21 -3.12 -2.61
C ALA A 24 18.17 -4.19 -3.72
N LEU A 25 19.27 -4.91 -3.87
CA LEU A 25 19.47 -5.92 -4.91
C LEU A 25 19.43 -7.35 -4.36
N ASP A 26 18.64 -7.58 -3.31
CA ASP A 26 18.47 -8.90 -2.72
C ASP A 26 17.94 -9.91 -3.77
N PRO A 27 18.58 -11.08 -3.95
CA PRO A 27 18.17 -12.05 -4.96
C PRO A 27 16.74 -12.57 -4.81
N ALA A 28 16.25 -12.74 -3.56
CA ALA A 28 14.90 -13.25 -3.32
C ALA A 28 13.85 -12.19 -3.69
N LEU A 29 14.10 -10.91 -3.36
CA LEU A 29 13.29 -9.78 -3.82
C LEU A 29 13.22 -9.73 -5.35
N LEU A 30 14.37 -9.76 -6.03
CA LEU A 30 14.44 -9.67 -7.49
C LEU A 30 13.74 -10.86 -8.17
N ALA A 31 13.92 -12.07 -7.63
CA ALA A 31 13.21 -13.26 -8.11
C ALA A 31 11.70 -13.13 -7.92
N GLY A 32 11.24 -12.65 -6.75
CA GLY A 32 9.82 -12.38 -6.49
C GLY A 32 9.22 -11.36 -7.46
N LEU A 33 9.92 -10.24 -7.68
CA LEU A 33 9.51 -9.21 -8.65
C LEU A 33 9.48 -9.75 -10.08
N ALA A 34 10.42 -10.60 -10.47
CA ALA A 34 10.47 -11.23 -11.79
C ALA A 34 9.38 -12.30 -12.00
N ALA A 35 8.95 -12.97 -10.93
CA ALA A 35 7.89 -13.97 -11.00
C ALA A 35 6.50 -13.36 -11.29
N LEU A 36 6.23 -12.13 -10.84
CA LEU A 36 4.94 -11.45 -11.05
C LEU A 36 4.55 -11.29 -12.54
N PRO A 37 5.39 -10.75 -13.45
CA PRO A 37 5.05 -10.65 -14.87
C PRO A 37 4.86 -12.02 -15.51
N VAL A 38 5.65 -13.03 -15.11
CA VAL A 38 5.49 -14.41 -15.60
C VAL A 38 4.13 -14.96 -15.21
N LEU A 39 3.75 -14.81 -13.93
CA LEU A 39 2.43 -15.22 -13.43
C LEU A 39 1.29 -14.48 -14.13
N PHE A 40 1.42 -13.15 -14.33
CA PHE A 40 0.43 -12.37 -15.03
C PHE A 40 0.23 -12.82 -16.49
N LEU A 41 1.32 -13.04 -17.23
CA LEU A 41 1.25 -13.55 -18.60
C LEU A 41 0.69 -14.98 -18.66
N TRP A 42 1.01 -15.81 -17.68
CA TRP A 42 0.43 -17.15 -17.55
C TRP A 42 -1.08 -17.08 -17.31
N LEU A 43 -1.53 -16.31 -16.31
CA LEU A 43 -2.96 -16.10 -16.03
C LEU A 43 -3.73 -15.53 -17.23
N ARG A 44 -3.10 -14.63 -17.99
CA ARG A 44 -3.68 -14.07 -19.23
C ARG A 44 -3.97 -15.13 -20.29
N ARG A 45 -3.18 -16.21 -20.36
CA ARG A 45 -3.43 -17.31 -21.32
C ARG A 45 -4.69 -18.11 -20.97
N TYR A 46 -5.05 -18.20 -19.70
CA TYR A 46 -6.22 -18.94 -19.22
C TYR A 46 -7.47 -18.06 -19.03
N SER A 47 -7.31 -16.74 -19.04
CA SER A 47 -8.42 -15.80 -18.99
C SER A 47 -9.04 -15.61 -20.37
N GLY A 48 -10.37 -15.73 -20.47
CA GLY A 48 -11.12 -15.37 -21.69
C GLY A 48 -11.27 -13.85 -21.91
N ARG A 49 -10.60 -13.03 -21.10
CA ARG A 49 -10.55 -11.56 -21.21
C ARG A 49 -9.09 -11.10 -21.16
N PRO A 50 -8.64 -10.20 -22.04
CA PRO A 50 -7.27 -9.72 -21.99
C PRO A 50 -7.08 -8.79 -20.78
N GLY A 51 -6.33 -9.23 -19.77
CA GLY A 51 -5.83 -8.34 -18.72
C GLY A 51 -4.96 -7.21 -19.31
N SER A 52 -5.00 -6.02 -18.70
CA SER A 52 -4.33 -4.82 -19.21
C SER A 52 -2.84 -4.83 -18.91
N VAL A 53 -2.00 -5.05 -19.94
CA VAL A 53 -0.53 -5.03 -19.81
C VAL A 53 -0.02 -3.67 -19.31
N PRO A 54 -0.46 -2.52 -19.85
CA PRO A 54 0.06 -1.23 -19.39
C PRO A 54 -0.20 -0.97 -17.90
N LEU A 55 -1.40 -1.32 -17.40
CA LEU A 55 -1.74 -1.15 -15.99
C LEU A 55 -0.94 -2.10 -15.09
N PHE A 56 -0.77 -3.35 -15.52
CA PHE A 56 0.07 -4.30 -14.79
C PHE A 56 1.52 -3.81 -14.72
N THR A 57 2.09 -3.40 -15.85
CA THR A 57 3.46 -2.89 -15.92
C THR A 57 3.61 -1.64 -15.05
N ALA A 58 2.64 -0.73 -15.05
CA ALA A 58 2.67 0.44 -14.18
C ALA A 58 2.68 0.03 -12.69
N GLY A 59 1.80 -0.88 -12.26
CA GLY A 59 1.78 -1.38 -10.88
C GLY A 59 3.09 -2.10 -10.50
N TRP A 60 3.64 -2.88 -11.42
CA TRP A 60 4.91 -3.58 -11.24
C TRP A 60 6.09 -2.60 -11.10
N VAL A 61 6.14 -1.54 -11.92
CA VAL A 61 7.14 -0.47 -11.79
C VAL A 61 7.03 0.22 -10.43
N VAL A 62 5.82 0.44 -9.90
CA VAL A 62 5.65 0.98 -8.53
C VAL A 62 6.29 0.05 -7.50
N LEU A 63 6.14 -1.27 -7.61
CA LEU A 63 6.81 -2.22 -6.71
C LEU A 63 8.33 -2.16 -6.84
N VAL A 64 8.86 -2.11 -8.07
CA VAL A 64 10.30 -1.98 -8.30
C VAL A 64 10.83 -0.69 -7.66
N VAL A 65 10.15 0.44 -7.86
CA VAL A 65 10.53 1.71 -7.23
C VAL A 65 10.46 1.61 -5.71
N ALA A 66 9.40 1.03 -5.15
CA ALA A 66 9.22 0.93 -3.70
C ALA A 66 10.34 0.09 -3.05
N PHE A 67 10.63 -1.08 -3.62
CA PHE A 67 11.50 -2.07 -2.98
C PHE A 67 12.96 -2.06 -3.43
N VAL A 68 13.27 -1.64 -4.66
CA VAL A 68 14.64 -1.73 -5.22
C VAL A 68 15.39 -0.40 -5.14
N SER A 69 14.67 0.72 -5.19
CA SER A 69 15.27 2.06 -5.16
C SER A 69 15.73 2.47 -3.75
N PRO A 70 16.47 3.60 -3.63
CA PRO A 70 16.79 4.24 -2.35
C PRO A 70 15.61 4.46 -1.39
N LEU A 71 14.36 4.42 -1.88
CA LEU A 71 13.17 4.51 -1.05
C LEU A 71 13.08 3.37 -0.01
N CYS A 72 13.51 2.15 -0.36
CA CYS A 72 13.55 1.03 0.59
C CYS A 72 14.51 1.38 1.75
N ALA A 73 15.75 1.76 1.44
CA ALA A 73 16.72 2.16 2.46
C ALA A 73 16.25 3.38 3.28
N LEU A 74 15.66 4.37 2.62
CA LEU A 74 15.09 5.55 3.30
C LEU A 74 14.00 5.16 4.30
N SER A 75 13.19 4.15 3.99
CA SER A 75 12.16 3.65 4.91
C SER A 75 12.72 3.03 6.19
N ALA A 76 14.00 2.64 6.21
CA ALA A 76 14.68 2.21 7.44
C ALA A 76 15.07 3.40 8.33
N ALA A 77 15.34 4.57 7.74
CA ALA A 77 15.64 5.79 8.49
C ALA A 77 14.38 6.55 8.91
N LEU A 78 13.45 6.78 7.98
CA LEU A 78 12.31 7.67 8.16
C LEU A 78 11.00 6.89 8.20
N PHE A 79 10.19 7.13 9.23
CA PHE A 79 8.84 6.61 9.31
C PHE A 79 7.96 7.22 8.19
N SER A 80 8.17 8.49 7.84
CA SER A 80 7.47 9.13 6.72
C SER A 80 7.73 8.43 5.38
N ALA A 81 8.98 8.03 5.11
CA ALA A 81 9.34 7.28 3.92
C ALA A 81 8.72 5.88 3.91
N ARG A 82 8.58 5.25 5.07
CA ARG A 82 7.88 3.96 5.16
C ARG A 82 6.39 4.07 4.94
N VAL A 83 5.75 5.10 5.50
CA VAL A 83 4.34 5.34 5.22
C VAL A 83 4.14 5.65 3.74
N ALA A 84 5.03 6.43 3.12
CA ALA A 84 5.00 6.65 1.67
C ALA A 84 5.14 5.33 0.89
N HIS A 85 6.05 4.45 1.32
CA HIS A 85 6.18 3.11 0.77
C HIS A 85 4.88 2.30 0.88
N HIS A 86 4.23 2.28 2.05
CA HIS A 86 2.93 1.61 2.23
C HIS A 86 1.83 2.23 1.37
N VAL A 87 1.74 3.55 1.27
CA VAL A 87 0.78 4.26 0.39
C VAL A 87 0.98 3.85 -1.08
N LEU A 88 2.22 3.77 -1.57
CA LEU A 88 2.51 3.29 -2.92
C LEU A 88 2.01 1.86 -3.14
N LEU A 89 2.15 0.97 -2.15
CA LEU A 89 1.64 -0.40 -2.26
C LEU A 89 0.10 -0.45 -2.28
N VAL A 90 -0.55 0.17 -1.31
CA VAL A 90 -1.99 -0.03 -1.06
C VAL A 90 -2.89 0.88 -1.88
N ALA A 91 -2.45 2.10 -2.19
CA ALA A 91 -3.26 3.11 -2.86
C ALA A 91 -2.88 3.31 -4.34
N VAL A 92 -1.74 2.76 -4.79
CA VAL A 92 -1.28 2.87 -6.19
C VAL A 92 -1.10 1.51 -6.85
N ALA A 93 -0.20 0.66 -6.35
CA ALA A 93 0.10 -0.63 -6.97
C ALA A 93 -1.12 -1.58 -6.91
N ALA A 94 -1.76 -1.72 -5.75
CA ALA A 94 -2.93 -2.58 -5.57
C ALA A 94 -4.10 -2.28 -6.54
N PRO A 95 -4.59 -1.03 -6.69
CA PRO A 95 -5.64 -0.73 -7.66
C PRO A 95 -5.21 -0.95 -9.11
N LEU A 96 -3.95 -0.65 -9.45
CA LEU A 96 -3.41 -0.94 -10.79
C LEU A 96 -3.44 -2.44 -11.10
N PHE A 97 -3.03 -3.28 -10.15
CA PHE A 97 -3.13 -4.74 -10.28
C PHE A 97 -4.58 -5.23 -10.33
N ALA A 98 -5.47 -4.68 -9.51
CA ALA A 98 -6.89 -5.03 -9.52
C ALA A 98 -7.55 -4.71 -10.88
N LEU A 99 -7.23 -3.56 -11.48
CA LEU A 99 -7.71 -3.17 -12.80
C LEU A 99 -7.07 -3.98 -13.94
N ALA A 100 -5.79 -4.35 -13.80
CA ALA A 100 -5.07 -5.14 -14.79
C ALA A 100 -5.47 -6.63 -14.77
N ASN A 101 -6.03 -7.10 -13.66
CA ASN A 101 -6.21 -8.51 -13.36
C ASN A 101 -7.00 -9.26 -14.45
N PRO A 102 -6.39 -10.27 -15.12
CA PRO A 102 -7.05 -11.09 -16.13
C PRO A 102 -8.20 -11.94 -15.57
N LEU A 103 -8.23 -12.16 -14.25
CA LEU A 103 -9.26 -12.93 -13.56
C LEU A 103 -10.43 -12.07 -13.04
N ARG A 104 -10.45 -10.76 -13.32
CA ARG A 104 -11.57 -9.87 -12.97
C ARG A 104 -12.89 -10.40 -13.56
N GLY A 105 -13.97 -10.47 -12.77
CA GLY A 105 -15.19 -11.17 -13.18
C GLY A 105 -15.26 -12.65 -12.83
N ARG A 106 -14.11 -13.29 -12.53
CA ARG A 106 -14.04 -14.72 -12.15
C ARG A 106 -13.68 -14.92 -10.69
N MET A 107 -13.02 -13.94 -10.07
CA MET A 107 -12.77 -13.95 -8.63
C MET A 107 -14.11 -13.83 -7.91
N ARG A 108 -14.68 -14.97 -7.49
CA ARG A 108 -15.89 -15.03 -6.67
C ARG A 108 -15.59 -14.57 -5.24
N LEU A 109 -15.17 -13.31 -5.10
CA LEU A 109 -14.86 -12.69 -3.83
C LEU A 109 -16.14 -12.51 -3.01
N SER A 110 -15.98 -12.60 -1.69
CA SER A 110 -16.98 -12.16 -0.71
C SER A 110 -17.31 -10.67 -0.87
N HIS A 111 -18.31 -10.21 -0.13
CA HIS A 111 -18.75 -8.81 -0.11
C HIS A 111 -17.56 -7.84 0.10
N PRO A 112 -17.47 -6.71 -0.62
CA PRO A 112 -16.30 -5.83 -0.50
C PRO A 112 -16.11 -5.24 0.90
N GLY A 113 -17.20 -5.12 1.68
CA GLY A 113 -17.14 -4.70 3.09
C GLY A 113 -16.30 -5.64 3.98
N PHE A 114 -16.26 -6.94 3.69
CA PHE A 114 -15.38 -7.88 4.39
C PHE A 114 -13.91 -7.54 4.12
N TRP A 115 -13.55 -7.32 2.86
CA TRP A 115 -12.18 -7.00 2.47
C TRP A 115 -11.75 -5.61 2.94
N LEU A 116 -12.68 -4.65 2.99
CA LEU A 116 -12.48 -3.35 3.62
C LEU A 116 -12.07 -3.50 5.08
N LEU A 117 -12.87 -4.23 5.86
CA LEU A 117 -12.60 -4.43 7.28
C LEU A 117 -11.29 -5.20 7.49
N PHE A 118 -11.08 -6.27 6.73
CA PHE A 118 -9.86 -7.07 6.81
C PHE A 118 -8.60 -6.25 6.50
N HIS A 119 -8.64 -5.44 5.43
CA HIS A 119 -7.55 -4.54 5.09
C HIS A 119 -7.32 -3.47 6.17
N ALA A 120 -8.38 -2.86 6.67
CA ALA A 120 -8.29 -1.87 7.75
C ALA A 120 -7.64 -2.47 9.00
N LEU A 121 -8.05 -3.67 9.43
CA LEU A 121 -7.45 -4.35 10.58
C LEU A 121 -5.95 -4.59 10.40
N LEU A 122 -5.52 -5.05 9.22
CA LEU A 122 -4.09 -5.22 8.92
C LEU A 122 -3.34 -3.88 8.91
N LEU A 123 -3.91 -2.85 8.29
CA LEU A 123 -3.31 -1.52 8.23
C LEU A 123 -3.06 -0.95 9.63
N TRP A 124 -4.07 -1.02 10.49
CA TRP A 124 -3.99 -0.58 11.88
C TRP A 124 -3.05 -1.43 12.71
N PHE A 125 -3.09 -2.76 12.56
CA PHE A 125 -2.21 -3.68 13.26
C PHE A 125 -0.74 -3.38 12.97
N TRP A 126 -0.37 -3.25 11.69
CA TRP A 126 1.02 -2.96 11.29
C TRP A 126 1.49 -1.54 11.60
N HIS A 127 0.57 -0.61 11.86
CA HIS A 127 0.89 0.74 12.32
C HIS A 127 0.87 0.89 13.85
N ALA A 128 0.46 -0.15 14.58
CA ALA A 128 0.64 -0.18 16.02
C ALA A 128 2.14 -0.31 16.35
N PRO A 129 2.68 0.45 17.34
CA PRO A 129 4.13 0.50 17.58
C PRO A 129 4.82 -0.85 17.81
N MET A 130 4.17 -1.78 18.51
CA MET A 130 4.73 -3.08 18.85
C MET A 130 4.83 -4.03 17.64
N PRO A 131 3.74 -4.34 16.91
CA PRO A 131 3.83 -5.13 15.68
C PRO A 131 4.78 -4.52 14.65
N TYR A 132 4.77 -3.20 14.53
CA TYR A 132 5.67 -2.47 13.66
C TYR A 132 7.15 -2.69 14.01
N ALA A 133 7.50 -2.52 15.29
CA ALA A 133 8.86 -2.74 15.76
C ALA A 133 9.31 -4.20 15.55
N ALA A 134 8.41 -5.16 15.77
CA ALA A 134 8.68 -6.57 15.52
C ALA A 134 8.94 -6.84 14.01
N ALA A 135 8.17 -6.23 13.12
CA ALA A 135 8.38 -6.33 11.68
C ALA A 135 9.69 -5.70 11.20
N LEU A 136 10.25 -4.74 11.92
CA LEU A 136 11.57 -4.17 11.60
C LEU A 136 12.73 -5.02 12.11
N ALA A 137 12.47 -5.89 13.07
CA ALA A 137 13.48 -6.72 13.70
C ALA A 137 13.62 -8.12 13.06
N ASP A 138 12.69 -8.50 12.18
CA ASP A 138 12.67 -9.82 11.55
C ASP A 138 12.23 -9.71 10.09
N ASP A 139 13.02 -10.24 9.17
CA ASP A 139 12.74 -10.18 7.73
C ASP A 139 11.47 -10.95 7.33
N GLY A 140 11.14 -12.02 8.06
CA GLY A 140 9.91 -12.79 7.85
C GLY A 140 8.67 -11.97 8.22
N LEU A 141 8.70 -11.30 9.38
CA LEU A 141 7.64 -10.39 9.81
C LEU A 141 7.57 -9.13 8.92
N TYR A 142 8.71 -8.62 8.46
CA TYR A 142 8.76 -7.56 7.46
C TYR A 142 7.98 -7.98 6.21
N TRP A 143 8.32 -9.14 5.62
CA TRP A 143 7.63 -9.61 4.42
C TRP A 143 6.16 -9.95 4.68
N LEU A 144 5.83 -10.49 5.85
CA LEU A 144 4.43 -10.71 6.25
C LEU A 144 3.65 -9.40 6.30
N MET A 145 4.23 -8.33 6.84
CA MET A 145 3.63 -7.00 6.81
C MET A 145 3.42 -6.51 5.37
N GLN A 146 4.47 -6.50 4.55
CA GLN A 146 4.39 -5.97 3.19
C GLN A 146 3.39 -6.77 2.32
N LEU A 147 3.47 -8.09 2.36
CA LEU A 147 2.62 -8.99 1.57
C LEU A 147 1.17 -8.94 2.05
N SER A 148 0.91 -8.91 3.36
CA SER A 148 -0.46 -8.83 3.88
C SER A 148 -1.11 -7.50 3.55
N LEU A 149 -0.37 -6.38 3.60
CA LEU A 149 -0.89 -5.06 3.21
C LEU A 149 -1.25 -4.99 1.73
N ILE A 150 -0.35 -5.39 0.83
CA ILE A 150 -0.63 -5.33 -0.62
C ILE A 150 -1.69 -6.35 -1.05
N ALA A 151 -1.66 -7.57 -0.50
CA ALA A 151 -2.64 -8.60 -0.86
C ALA A 151 -4.05 -8.23 -0.38
N SER A 152 -4.20 -7.76 0.86
CA SER A 152 -5.50 -7.31 1.37
C SER A 152 -6.01 -6.08 0.62
N ALA A 153 -5.15 -5.12 0.29
CA ALA A 153 -5.52 -3.97 -0.53
C ALA A 153 -5.97 -4.41 -1.93
N PHE A 154 -5.23 -5.30 -2.59
CA PHE A 154 -5.59 -5.84 -3.90
C PHE A 154 -6.96 -6.52 -3.87
N LEU A 155 -7.25 -7.33 -2.84
CA LEU A 155 -8.52 -8.02 -2.70
C LEU A 155 -9.68 -7.04 -2.44
N PHE A 156 -9.45 -6.00 -1.65
CA PHE A 156 -10.42 -4.91 -1.46
C PHE A 156 -10.71 -4.18 -2.78
N TRP A 157 -9.68 -3.70 -3.48
CA TRP A 157 -9.84 -3.03 -4.77
C TRP A 157 -10.49 -3.94 -5.81
N ALA A 158 -10.10 -5.21 -5.90
CA ALA A 158 -10.70 -6.17 -6.82
C ALA A 158 -12.19 -6.42 -6.50
N ALA A 159 -12.55 -6.49 -5.22
CA ALA A 159 -13.94 -6.67 -4.81
C ALA A 159 -14.80 -5.44 -5.12
N VAL A 160 -14.32 -4.23 -4.82
CA VAL A 160 -15.09 -3.00 -5.08
C VAL A 160 -15.21 -2.70 -6.57
N LEU A 161 -14.16 -2.99 -7.36
CA LEU A 161 -14.15 -2.76 -8.81
C LEU A 161 -14.88 -3.85 -9.61
N GLU A 162 -15.43 -4.87 -8.96
CA GLU A 162 -16.19 -5.93 -9.62
C GLU A 162 -17.52 -5.37 -10.17
N PRO A 163 -17.85 -5.55 -11.47
CA PRO A 163 -19.03 -4.94 -12.08
C PRO A 163 -20.36 -5.18 -11.35
N ARG A 164 -20.52 -6.32 -10.66
CA ARG A 164 -21.73 -6.64 -9.88
C ARG A 164 -21.92 -5.78 -8.64
N ASN A 165 -20.86 -5.13 -8.16
CA ASN A 165 -20.86 -4.24 -6.99
C ASN A 165 -20.85 -2.76 -7.40
N ALA A 166 -20.93 -2.46 -8.71
CA ALA A 166 -20.89 -1.08 -9.20
C ALA A 166 -22.12 -0.31 -8.71
N GLY A 167 -21.92 0.88 -8.14
CA GLY A 167 -23.01 1.71 -7.64
C GLY A 167 -22.59 2.59 -6.48
N LEU A 168 -23.59 3.22 -5.84
CA LEU A 168 -23.39 4.08 -4.67
C LEU A 168 -22.66 3.36 -3.53
N GLU A 169 -23.00 2.10 -3.26
CA GLU A 169 -22.39 1.30 -2.20
C GLU A 169 -20.86 1.17 -2.36
N ALA A 170 -20.38 0.85 -3.57
CA ALA A 170 -18.95 0.80 -3.87
C ALA A 170 -18.27 2.16 -3.65
N GLY A 171 -18.95 3.27 -3.96
CA GLY A 171 -18.49 4.62 -3.64
C GLY A 171 -18.37 4.86 -2.14
N LEU A 172 -19.38 4.45 -1.36
CA LEU A 172 -19.36 4.54 0.11
C LEU A 172 -18.26 3.70 0.73
N MET A 173 -17.96 2.52 0.17
CA MET A 173 -16.83 1.68 0.63
C MET A 173 -15.48 2.35 0.39
N MET A 174 -15.30 3.06 -0.73
CA MET A 174 -14.09 3.85 -1.00
C MET A 174 -13.95 5.01 0.00
N LEU A 175 -15.06 5.70 0.29
CA LEU A 175 -15.07 6.75 1.32
C LEU A 175 -14.78 6.19 2.72
N ALA A 176 -15.32 5.02 3.06
CA ALA A 176 -15.03 4.36 4.32
C ALA A 176 -13.55 3.94 4.45
N ALA A 177 -12.96 3.42 3.36
CA ALA A 177 -11.52 3.11 3.29
C ALA A 177 -10.65 4.37 3.50
N MET A 178 -11.05 5.48 2.87
CA MET A 178 -10.42 6.78 3.05
C MET A 178 -10.54 7.27 4.50
N MET A 179 -11.73 7.21 5.09
CA MET A 179 -11.99 7.69 6.45
C MET A 179 -11.21 6.91 7.51
N GLN A 180 -11.18 5.57 7.45
CA GLN A 180 -10.44 4.78 8.45
C GLN A 180 -8.93 5.02 8.38
N MET A 181 -8.38 5.19 7.18
CA MET A 181 -6.97 5.49 6.99
C MET A 181 -6.64 6.94 7.38
N GLY A 182 -7.51 7.89 7.04
CA GLY A 182 -7.39 9.28 7.47
C GLY A 182 -7.44 9.42 8.99
N LEU A 183 -8.30 8.63 9.67
CA LEU A 183 -8.34 8.58 11.13
C LEU A 183 -7.01 8.06 11.71
N LEU A 184 -6.46 6.97 11.17
CA LEU A 184 -5.16 6.45 11.58
C LEU A 184 -4.04 7.49 11.36
N GLY A 185 -4.01 8.12 10.18
CA GLY A 185 -3.06 9.18 9.85
C GLY A 185 -3.16 10.38 10.81
N ALA A 186 -4.37 10.84 11.11
CA ALA A 186 -4.61 11.92 12.06
C ALA A 186 -4.12 11.57 13.47
N LEU A 187 -4.38 10.35 13.96
CA LEU A 187 -3.90 9.90 15.27
C LEU A 187 -2.36 9.90 15.34
N ILE A 188 -1.68 9.49 14.26
CA ILE A 188 -0.22 9.51 14.16
C ILE A 188 0.32 10.93 14.12
N THR A 189 -0.31 11.82 13.34
CA THR A 189 0.09 13.23 13.19
C THR A 189 -0.11 14.04 14.48
N PHE A 190 -1.22 13.83 15.19
CA PHE A 190 -1.53 14.63 16.38
C PHE A 190 -1.03 14.00 17.69
N ALA A 191 -0.31 12.87 17.63
CA ALA A 191 0.35 12.32 18.80
C ALA A 191 1.40 13.30 19.37
N PRO A 192 1.38 13.59 20.68
CA PRO A 192 2.26 14.61 21.27
C PRO A 192 3.71 14.15 21.45
N ARG A 193 4.01 12.87 21.19
CA ARG A 193 5.32 12.25 21.36
C ARG A 193 5.58 11.24 20.25
N PRO A 194 6.84 10.99 19.89
CA PRO A 194 7.18 9.95 18.93
C PRO A 194 6.79 8.57 19.48
N LEU A 195 6.18 7.75 18.63
CA LEU A 195 5.61 6.43 18.95
C LEU A 195 6.50 5.29 18.45
N TYR A 196 7.25 5.51 17.37
CA TYR A 196 7.98 4.46 16.66
C TYR A 196 9.47 4.46 17.03
N ALA A 197 9.84 3.60 17.99
CA ALA A 197 11.19 3.54 18.56
C ALA A 197 12.32 3.39 17.52
N ALA A 198 12.08 2.62 16.46
CA ALA A 198 13.05 2.43 15.38
C ALA A 198 13.43 3.73 14.64
N HIS A 199 12.61 4.78 14.77
CA HIS A 199 12.81 6.08 14.13
C HIS A 199 13.12 7.20 15.14
N PHE A 200 13.58 6.87 16.35
CA PHE A 200 13.90 7.91 17.34
C PHE A 200 15.18 8.67 17.03
N LEU A 201 16.20 8.00 16.47
CA LEU A 201 17.50 8.59 16.16
C LEU A 201 17.73 8.84 14.66
N PRO A 202 17.42 7.89 13.74
CA PRO A 202 17.82 8.04 12.34
C PRO A 202 17.33 9.32 11.61
N PRO A 203 16.13 9.87 11.89
CA PRO A 203 15.68 11.12 11.24
C PRO A 203 16.60 12.32 11.46
N GLU A 204 17.42 12.33 12.52
CA GLU A 204 18.34 13.44 12.82
C GLU A 204 19.37 13.66 11.71
N ALA A 205 19.80 12.59 11.03
CA ALA A 205 20.71 12.67 9.89
C ALA A 205 20.10 13.44 8.70
N PHE A 206 18.77 13.56 8.65
CA PHE A 206 18.01 14.31 7.65
C PHE A 206 17.53 15.67 8.17
N GLY A 207 18.02 16.12 9.33
CA GLY A 207 17.64 17.39 9.94
C GLY A 207 16.21 17.40 10.50
N MET A 208 15.64 16.23 10.77
CA MET A 208 14.29 16.08 11.32
C MET A 208 14.34 15.49 12.73
N THR A 209 13.44 15.96 13.61
CA THR A 209 13.17 15.26 14.86
C THR A 209 12.31 14.04 14.59
N ALA A 210 12.38 13.02 15.44
CA ALA A 210 11.51 11.84 15.35
C ALA A 210 10.01 12.19 15.37
N LEU A 211 9.64 13.23 16.15
CA LEU A 211 8.27 13.73 16.18
C LEU A 211 7.87 14.34 14.84
N ALA A 212 8.72 15.21 14.26
CA ALA A 212 8.44 15.85 12.97
C ALA A 212 8.30 14.82 11.82
N ASP A 213 9.20 13.82 11.78
CA ASP A 213 9.13 12.74 10.79
C ASP A 213 7.83 11.92 10.93
N GLN A 214 7.43 11.58 12.16
CA GLN A 214 6.16 10.90 12.40
C GLN A 214 4.95 11.76 11.98
N GLN A 215 4.98 13.05 12.28
CA GLN A 215 3.90 13.97 11.92
C GLN A 215 3.72 14.06 10.41
N LEU A 216 4.83 14.14 9.68
CA LEU A 216 4.87 14.07 8.23
C LEU A 216 4.33 12.73 7.72
N ALA A 217 4.69 11.62 8.37
CA ALA A 217 4.17 10.30 8.03
C ALA A 217 2.64 10.24 8.10
N GLY A 218 2.05 10.68 9.22
CA GLY A 218 0.59 10.72 9.36
C GLY A 218 -0.07 11.65 8.34
N LEU A 219 0.57 12.77 7.99
CA LEU A 219 0.07 13.71 6.98
C LEU A 219 0.10 13.08 5.58
N ILE A 220 1.15 12.35 5.23
CA ILE A 220 1.27 11.58 3.98
C ILE A 220 0.18 10.51 3.89
N MET A 221 -0.05 9.77 4.97
CA MET A 221 -1.14 8.78 5.04
C MET A 221 -2.51 9.42 4.84
N TRP A 222 -2.72 10.59 5.44
CA TRP A 222 -4.03 11.26 5.42
C TRP A 222 -4.32 11.95 4.09
N ALA A 223 -3.56 12.99 3.72
CA ALA A 223 -3.92 13.84 2.59
C ALA A 223 -3.54 13.20 1.23
N PRO A 224 -2.26 12.92 0.93
CA PRO A 224 -1.88 12.21 -0.30
C PRO A 224 -2.49 10.81 -0.39
N GLY A 225 -2.50 10.05 0.70
CA GLY A 225 -3.04 8.69 0.75
C GLY A 225 -4.54 8.60 0.47
N ALA A 226 -5.31 9.66 0.77
CA ALA A 226 -6.76 9.71 0.51
C ALA A 226 -7.11 9.90 -0.98
N LEU A 227 -6.24 10.54 -1.78
CA LEU A 227 -6.58 10.96 -3.14
C LEU A 227 -7.06 9.82 -4.05
N PRO A 228 -6.41 8.64 -4.09
CA PRO A 228 -6.86 7.54 -4.95
C PRO A 228 -8.26 7.02 -4.57
N TYR A 229 -8.57 6.97 -3.28
CA TYR A 229 -9.87 6.52 -2.79
C TYR A 229 -10.97 7.52 -3.09
N LEU A 230 -10.70 8.83 -2.88
CA LEU A 230 -11.65 9.88 -3.22
C LEU A 230 -11.93 9.92 -4.71
N LEU A 231 -10.89 9.86 -5.56
CA LEU A 231 -11.04 9.85 -7.00
C LEU A 231 -11.85 8.63 -7.47
N ALA A 232 -11.55 7.45 -6.92
CA ALA A 232 -12.30 6.23 -7.23
C ALA A 232 -13.77 6.35 -6.81
N ALA A 233 -14.05 6.86 -5.61
CA ALA A 233 -15.41 7.10 -5.14
C ALA A 233 -16.20 8.01 -6.09
N LEU A 234 -15.61 9.15 -6.48
CA LEU A 234 -16.23 10.11 -7.40
C LEU A 234 -16.52 9.50 -8.76
N ILE A 235 -15.56 8.76 -9.34
CA ILE A 235 -15.73 8.09 -10.64
C ILE A 235 -16.83 7.01 -10.57
N ILE A 236 -16.86 6.22 -9.50
CA ILE A 236 -17.86 5.15 -9.33
C ILE A 236 -19.26 5.75 -9.19
N VAL A 237 -19.43 6.76 -8.33
CA VAL A 237 -20.72 7.42 -8.11
C VAL A 237 -21.20 8.14 -9.36
N ALA A 238 -20.33 8.90 -10.04
CA ALA A 238 -20.70 9.58 -11.29
C ALA A 238 -21.19 8.60 -12.37
N ARG A 239 -20.55 7.43 -12.48
CA ARG A 239 -20.99 6.37 -13.42
C ARG A 239 -22.30 5.72 -13.02
N ALA A 240 -22.60 5.64 -11.72
CA ALA A 240 -23.86 5.11 -11.22
C ALA A 240 -25.01 6.06 -11.59
N LEU A 241 -24.87 7.35 -11.25
CA LEU A 241 -25.87 8.38 -11.55
C LEU A 241 -26.16 8.50 -13.05
N GLY A 242 -25.12 8.46 -13.90
CA GLY A 242 -25.31 8.53 -15.36
C GLY A 242 -25.99 7.29 -15.98
N ARG A 243 -25.98 6.14 -15.29
CA ARG A 243 -26.74 4.94 -15.72
C ARG A 243 -28.21 5.10 -15.40
N ASP A 244 -28.52 5.56 -14.18
CA ASP A 244 -29.89 5.79 -13.75
C ASP A 244 -30.60 6.81 -14.66
N GLU A 245 -29.89 7.87 -15.09
CA GLU A 245 -30.39 8.86 -16.05
C GLU A 245 -30.58 8.32 -17.48
N ALA A 246 -29.83 7.29 -17.87
CA ALA A 246 -29.96 6.65 -19.18
C ALA A 246 -31.13 5.67 -19.20
N ASP A 247 -31.30 4.91 -18.12
CA ASP A 247 -32.41 3.96 -17.94
C ASP A 247 -33.75 4.68 -17.71
N ALA A 248 -33.73 5.91 -17.18
CA ALA A 248 -34.92 6.74 -16.98
C ALA A 248 -35.39 7.50 -18.23
N ARG A 249 -34.63 7.50 -19.34
CA ARG A 249 -35.08 8.09 -20.61
C ARG A 249 -36.00 7.12 -21.37
N PRO A 250 -37.24 7.53 -21.69
CA PRO A 250 -38.22 6.68 -22.37
C PRO A 250 -37.87 6.38 -23.84
#